data_AF-A0A936CER1-F1
#
_entry.id   AF-A0A936CER1-F1
#
_cell.length_a   1.000
_cell.length_b   1.000
_cell.length_c   1.000
_cell.angle_alpha   90.00
_cell.angle_beta   90.00
_cell.angle_gamma   90.00
#
_symmetry.space_group_name_H-M   'P 1'
#
loop_
_entity.id
_entity.type
_entity.pdbx_description
1 polymer ?
#
loop_
_entity_poly.entity_id
_entity_poly.type
_entity_poly.pdbx_seq_one_letter_code
_entity_poly.pdbx_strand_id
1 'polypeptide(L)'
;MPKSSRTAAITGDHAAIETPRTQADRMFRAAQECIRQRHRYARLVERAAHEEEQQGALRIACICDDVLIASVKAYETTTATGSAHREEDWWHKANSLWHASREYSRRHEGCDKDSRKFTDHSPARLAELTMEYDLEASALLALQHAVQAYRKAAPDAELESNGAARVA
;
A
#
# COMPACT_ATOMS: atom_id res chain seq x y z
N MET A 1 -3.50 24.04 -34.18
CA MET A 1 -2.24 23.67 -33.49
C MET A 1 -2.53 22.52 -32.53
N PRO A 2 -1.91 21.33 -32.68
CA PRO A 2 -2.06 20.26 -31.68
C PRO A 2 -0.99 20.44 -30.59
N LYS A 3 -1.42 20.45 -29.33
CA LYS A 3 -0.52 20.50 -28.16
C LYS A 3 0.06 19.10 -27.93
N SER A 4 1.37 18.98 -28.09
CA SER A 4 2.14 17.77 -27.82
C SER A 4 2.10 17.46 -26.31
N SER A 5 1.46 16.36 -25.93
CA SER A 5 1.56 15.81 -24.57
C SER A 5 2.89 15.07 -24.46
N ARG A 6 3.89 15.75 -23.91
CA ARG A 6 5.20 15.15 -23.62
C ARG A 6 5.08 14.39 -22.30
N THR A 7 4.77 13.09 -22.38
CA THR A 7 4.98 12.18 -21.25
C THR A 7 6.48 12.14 -21.02
N ALA A 8 6.96 12.68 -19.89
CA ALA A 8 8.37 12.58 -19.53
C ALA A 8 8.70 11.09 -19.38
N ALA A 9 9.52 10.57 -20.28
CA ALA A 9 10.09 9.25 -20.11
C ALA A 9 11.04 9.32 -18.92
N ILE A 10 10.68 8.66 -17.82
CA ILE A 10 11.57 8.45 -16.68
C ILE A 10 12.58 7.39 -17.13
N THR A 11 13.60 7.79 -17.87
CA THR A 11 14.74 6.94 -18.22
C THR A 11 15.72 6.98 -17.05
N GLY A 12 15.53 6.08 -16.08
CA GLY A 12 16.57 5.76 -15.10
C GLY A 12 17.54 4.76 -15.71
N ASP A 13 18.75 5.21 -16.05
CA ASP A 13 19.78 4.44 -16.78
C ASP A 13 20.57 3.45 -15.89
N HIS A 14 19.95 2.99 -14.80
CA HIS A 14 20.45 1.92 -13.96
C HIS A 14 19.34 0.91 -13.78
N ALA A 15 19.44 -0.24 -14.47
CA ALA A 15 18.61 -1.38 -14.16
C ALA A 15 18.92 -1.78 -12.71
N ALA A 16 18.05 -1.40 -11.77
CA ALA A 16 18.19 -1.77 -10.38
C ALA A 16 18.28 -3.30 -10.34
N ILE A 17 19.30 -3.84 -9.68
CA ILE A 17 19.42 -5.28 -9.49
C ILE A 17 18.22 -5.69 -8.63
N GLU A 18 17.24 -6.34 -9.25
CA GLU A 18 16.05 -6.82 -8.56
C GLU A 18 16.41 -8.05 -7.73
N THR A 19 16.70 -7.82 -6.46
CA THR A 19 16.88 -8.85 -5.44
C THR A 19 15.60 -9.02 -4.63
N PRO A 20 15.40 -10.18 -3.96
CA PRO A 20 14.29 -10.36 -3.02
C PRO A 20 14.22 -9.24 -1.97
N ARG A 21 15.37 -8.78 -1.49
CA ARG A 21 15.49 -7.68 -0.54
C ARG A 21 14.97 -6.36 -1.12
N THR A 22 15.43 -5.97 -2.31
CA THR A 22 14.98 -4.72 -2.94
C THR A 22 13.48 -4.71 -3.25
N GLN A 23 12.89 -5.87 -3.56
CA GLN A 23 11.44 -5.99 -3.75
C GLN A 23 10.69 -5.91 -2.42
N ALA A 24 11.23 -6.47 -1.34
CA ALA A 24 10.68 -6.31 0.01
C ALA A 24 10.70 -4.83 0.45
N ASP A 25 11.79 -4.11 0.20
CA ASP A 25 11.92 -2.67 0.52
C ASP A 25 10.93 -1.82 -0.30
N ARG A 26 10.73 -2.18 -1.58
CA ARG A 26 9.70 -1.58 -2.43
C ARG A 26 8.30 -1.81 -1.87
N MET A 27 7.96 -3.05 -1.52
CA MET A 27 6.66 -3.41 -0.92
C MET A 27 6.45 -2.67 0.40
N PHE A 28 7.48 -2.56 1.24
CA PHE A 28 7.44 -1.79 2.48
C PHE A 28 7.11 -0.32 2.26
N ARG A 29 7.81 0.36 1.34
CA ARG A 29 7.53 1.77 1.00
C ARG A 29 6.12 1.95 0.42
N ALA A 30 5.67 1.01 -0.41
CA ALA A 30 4.31 1.03 -0.95
C ALA A 30 3.25 0.87 0.17
N ALA A 31 3.46 -0.06 1.10
CA ALA A 31 2.57 -0.28 2.23
C ALA A 31 2.50 0.93 3.17
N GLN A 32 3.65 1.55 3.48
CA GLN A 32 3.71 2.78 4.26
C GLN A 32 2.89 3.90 3.63
N GLU A 33 3.06 4.11 2.33
CA GLU A 33 2.37 5.18 1.61
C GLU A 33 0.87 4.90 1.47
N CYS A 34 0.48 3.65 1.22
CA CYS A 34 -0.91 3.19 1.25
C CYS A 34 -1.59 3.53 2.59
N ILE A 35 -1.00 3.11 3.72
CA ILE A 35 -1.52 3.42 5.07
C ILE A 35 -1.65 4.95 5.26
N ARG A 36 -0.61 5.70 4.89
CA ARG A 36 -0.56 7.15 5.09
C ARG A 36 -1.69 7.86 4.32
N GLN A 37 -1.94 7.45 3.08
CA GLN A 37 -2.98 8.06 2.25
C GLN A 37 -4.38 7.64 2.68
N ARG A 38 -4.56 6.39 3.13
CA ARG A 38 -5.81 5.94 3.74
C ARG A 38 -6.17 6.73 5.00
N HIS A 39 -5.21 6.94 5.90
CA HIS A 39 -5.41 7.82 7.06
C HIS A 39 -5.65 9.28 6.68
N ARG A 40 -4.99 9.78 5.64
CA ARG A 40 -5.24 11.14 5.14
C ARG A 40 -6.69 11.27 4.65
N TYR A 41 -7.17 10.34 3.84
CA TYR A 41 -8.55 10.32 3.37
C TYR A 41 -9.55 10.22 4.53
N ALA A 42 -9.36 9.27 5.46
CA ALA A 42 -10.23 9.10 6.62
C ALA A 42 -10.39 10.39 7.45
N ARG A 43 -9.28 11.10 7.72
CA ARG A 43 -9.32 12.38 8.45
C ARG A 43 -10.08 13.49 7.73
N LEU A 44 -10.10 13.48 6.39
CA LEU A 44 -10.87 14.45 5.61
C LEU A 44 -12.37 14.15 5.68
N VAL A 45 -12.74 12.87 5.62
CA VAL A 45 -14.12 12.40 5.78
C VAL A 45 -14.63 12.73 7.19
N GLU A 46 -13.87 12.40 8.23
CA GLU A 46 -14.22 12.68 9.64
C GLU A 46 -14.47 14.18 9.90
N ARG A 47 -13.74 15.06 9.20
CA ARG A 47 -13.86 16.51 9.34
C ARG A 47 -14.89 17.14 8.42
N ALA A 48 -15.61 16.34 7.64
CA ALA A 48 -16.53 16.80 6.60
C ALA A 48 -15.89 17.87 5.70
N ALA A 49 -14.63 17.63 5.28
CA ALA A 49 -13.91 18.52 4.37
C ALA A 49 -14.66 18.66 3.03
N HIS A 50 -14.28 19.64 2.21
CA HIS A 50 -14.95 19.87 0.93
C HIS A 50 -14.90 18.62 0.03
N GLU A 51 -15.97 18.35 -0.71
CA GLU A 51 -16.11 17.12 -1.50
C GLU A 51 -14.94 16.92 -2.49
N GLU A 52 -14.50 17.99 -3.16
CA GLU A 52 -13.36 17.93 -4.09
C GLU A 52 -12.05 17.50 -3.39
N GLU A 53 -11.85 17.90 -2.13
CA GLU A 53 -10.69 17.52 -1.34
C GLU A 53 -10.75 16.04 -0.96
N GLN A 54 -11.93 15.58 -0.53
CA GLN A 54 -12.17 14.17 -0.21
C GLN A 54 -11.97 13.29 -1.46
N GLN A 55 -12.56 13.66 -2.60
CA GLN A 55 -12.41 12.95 -3.86
C GLN A 55 -10.95 12.95 -4.35
N GLY A 56 -10.26 14.08 -4.22
CA GLY A 56 -8.84 14.18 -4.54
C GLY A 56 -7.97 13.25 -3.71
N ALA A 57 -8.20 13.21 -2.39
CA ALA A 57 -7.49 12.31 -1.49
C ALA A 57 -7.81 10.84 -1.74
N LEU A 58 -9.07 10.50 -2.04
CA LEU A 58 -9.49 9.15 -2.38
C LEU A 58 -8.76 8.64 -3.62
N ARG A 59 -8.67 9.45 -4.69
CA ARG A 59 -7.92 9.07 -5.90
C ARG A 59 -6.46 8.74 -5.62
N ILE A 60 -5.82 9.53 -4.75
CA ILE A 60 -4.43 9.27 -4.35
C ILE A 60 -4.34 7.95 -3.56
N ALA A 61 -5.25 7.73 -2.60
CA ALA A 61 -5.29 6.49 -1.84
C ALA A 61 -5.39 5.27 -2.77
N CYS A 62 -6.33 5.28 -3.73
CA CYS A 62 -6.50 4.20 -4.70
C CYS A 62 -5.22 3.92 -5.53
N ILE A 63 -4.52 4.97 -5.98
CA ILE A 63 -3.24 4.80 -6.70
C ILE A 63 -2.21 4.10 -5.79
N CYS A 64 -2.16 4.45 -4.51
CA CYS A 64 -1.25 3.82 -3.56
C CYS A 64 -1.59 2.35 -3.30
N ASP A 65 -2.88 1.99 -3.31
CA ASP A 65 -3.31 0.59 -3.20
C ASP A 65 -2.89 -0.21 -4.43
N ASP A 66 -3.04 0.35 -5.64
CA ASP A 66 -2.58 -0.28 -6.88
C ASP A 66 -1.07 -0.53 -6.85
N VAL A 67 -0.30 0.44 -6.36
CA VAL A 67 1.16 0.32 -6.20
C VAL A 67 1.51 -0.76 -5.15
N LEU A 68 0.76 -0.86 -4.05
CA LEU A 68 0.93 -1.92 -3.07
C LEU A 68 0.67 -3.30 -3.69
N ILE A 69 -0.45 -3.47 -4.40
CA ILE A 69 -0.81 -4.71 -5.09
C ILE A 69 0.28 -5.11 -6.09
N ALA A 70 0.78 -4.17 -6.89
CA ALA A 70 1.85 -4.43 -7.85
C ALA A 70 3.15 -4.86 -7.14
N SER A 71 3.50 -4.21 -6.03
CA SER A 71 4.72 -4.51 -5.28
C SER A 71 4.66 -5.86 -4.56
N VAL A 72 3.48 -6.24 -4.05
CA VAL A 72 3.20 -7.57 -3.48
C VAL A 72 3.41 -8.67 -4.51
N LYS A 73 2.89 -8.49 -5.73
CA LYS A 73 3.05 -9.46 -6.84
C LYS A 73 4.51 -9.59 -7.29
N ALA A 74 5.22 -8.47 -7.35
CA ALA A 74 6.64 -8.47 -7.69
C ALA A 74 7.46 -9.24 -6.63
N TYR A 75 7.23 -8.96 -5.35
CA TYR A 75 7.89 -9.68 -4.24
C TYR A 75 7.60 -11.19 -4.30
N GLU A 76 6.34 -11.59 -4.49
CA GLU A 76 5.95 -13.00 -4.62
C GLU A 76 6.68 -13.70 -5.78
N THR A 77 6.77 -13.04 -6.94
CA THR A 77 7.44 -13.58 -8.12
C THR A 77 8.94 -13.79 -7.87
N THR A 78 9.61 -12.81 -7.26
CA THR A 78 11.05 -12.87 -6.98
C THR A 78 11.39 -13.85 -5.86
N THR A 79 10.49 -14.08 -4.91
CA THR A 79 10.71 -15.00 -3.78
C THR A 79 10.27 -16.44 -4.04
N ALA A 80 9.47 -16.69 -5.08
CA ALA A 80 9.03 -18.03 -5.46
C ALA A 80 10.18 -19.02 -5.76
N THR A 81 11.35 -18.51 -6.18
CA THR A 81 12.49 -19.32 -6.63
C THR A 81 13.62 -19.44 -5.60
N GLY A 82 13.57 -18.73 -4.46
CA GLY A 82 14.69 -18.63 -3.52
C GLY A 82 14.33 -19.01 -2.09
N SER A 83 15.03 -20.01 -1.52
CA SER A 83 15.00 -20.33 -0.08
C SER A 83 16.20 -19.79 0.71
N ALA A 84 17.12 -19.08 0.04
CA ALA A 84 18.44 -18.76 0.59
C ALA A 84 18.44 -17.79 1.77
N HIS A 85 17.36 -17.04 1.99
CA HIS A 85 17.28 -15.97 2.99
C HIS A 85 16.48 -16.36 4.25
N ARG A 86 16.13 -17.65 4.42
CA ARG A 86 15.24 -18.11 5.49
C ARG A 86 15.75 -17.88 6.91
N GLU A 87 17.05 -17.67 7.09
CA GLU A 87 17.65 -17.41 8.40
C GLU A 87 17.76 -15.92 8.72
N GLU A 88 17.45 -15.04 7.75
CA GLU A 88 17.59 -13.60 7.92
C GLU A 88 16.32 -13.00 8.54
N ASP A 89 16.44 -12.22 9.62
CA ASP A 89 15.26 -11.66 10.32
C ASP A 89 14.39 -10.80 9.39
N TRP A 90 15.01 -10.01 8.51
CA TRP A 90 14.28 -9.17 7.55
C TRP A 90 13.41 -10.00 6.61
N TRP A 91 13.80 -11.23 6.27
CA TRP A 91 13.03 -12.13 5.41
C TRP A 91 11.73 -12.55 6.07
N HIS A 92 11.77 -12.90 7.36
CA HIS A 92 10.57 -13.23 8.11
C HIS A 92 9.63 -12.01 8.26
N LYS A 93 10.20 -10.82 8.48
CA LYS A 93 9.39 -9.58 8.51
C LYS A 93 8.81 -9.25 7.14
N ALA A 94 9.57 -9.46 6.06
CA ALA A 94 9.11 -9.27 4.68
C ALA A 94 7.92 -10.19 4.37
N ASN A 95 8.01 -11.47 4.74
CA ASN A 95 6.92 -12.42 4.52
C ASN A 95 5.68 -12.09 5.37
N SER A 96 5.88 -11.64 6.61
CA SER A 96 4.78 -11.16 7.46
C SER A 96 4.09 -9.94 6.83
N LEU A 97 4.88 -9.00 6.30
CA LEU A 97 4.39 -7.83 5.55
C LEU A 97 3.65 -8.23 4.28
N TRP A 98 4.17 -9.19 3.52
CA TRP A 98 3.52 -9.73 2.33
C TRP A 98 2.14 -10.32 2.65
N HIS A 99 2.04 -11.17 3.68
CA HIS A 99 0.76 -11.74 4.11
C HIS A 99 -0.23 -10.66 4.56
N ALA A 100 0.21 -9.70 5.38
CA ALA A 100 -0.64 -8.60 5.83
C ALA A 100 -1.12 -7.72 4.67
N SER A 101 -0.25 -7.44 3.69
CA SER A 101 -0.59 -6.65 2.51
C SER A 101 -1.64 -7.36 1.65
N ARG A 102 -1.50 -8.68 1.44
CA ARG A 102 -2.48 -9.49 0.70
C ARG A 102 -3.84 -9.53 1.38
N GLU A 103 -3.86 -9.72 2.70
CA GLU A 103 -5.12 -9.76 3.45
C GLU A 103 -5.81 -8.39 3.41
N TYR A 104 -5.06 -7.30 3.58
CA TYR A 104 -5.60 -5.94 3.41
C TYR A 104 -6.22 -5.73 2.03
N SER A 105 -5.48 -6.01 0.94
CA SER A 105 -6.00 -5.84 -0.41
C SER A 105 -7.26 -6.67 -0.67
N ARG A 106 -7.29 -7.91 -0.16
CA ARG A 106 -8.45 -8.80 -0.30
C ARG A 106 -9.69 -8.24 0.41
N ARG A 107 -9.52 -7.74 1.64
CA ARG A 107 -10.60 -7.14 2.43
C ARG A 107 -11.08 -5.82 1.83
N HIS A 108 -10.15 -4.99 1.40
CA HIS A 108 -10.46 -3.72 0.77
C HIS A 108 -11.27 -3.92 -0.51
N GLU A 109 -10.84 -4.83 -1.41
CA GLU A 109 -11.60 -5.16 -2.61
C GLU A 109 -13.00 -5.74 -2.31
N GLY A 110 -13.14 -6.51 -1.22
CA GLY A 110 -14.41 -7.04 -0.76
C GLY A 110 -15.38 -5.93 -0.36
N CYS A 111 -14.93 -5.05 0.54
CA CYS A 111 -15.72 -3.93 1.04
C CYS A 111 -16.14 -2.97 -0.08
N ASP A 112 -15.23 -2.66 -1.01
CA ASP A 112 -15.53 -1.81 -2.16
C ASP A 112 -16.62 -2.42 -3.06
N LYS A 113 -16.58 -3.73 -3.29
CA LYS A 113 -17.59 -4.45 -4.10
C LYS A 113 -18.93 -4.52 -3.37
N ASP A 114 -18.93 -4.82 -2.08
CA ASP A 114 -20.14 -4.94 -1.27
C ASP A 114 -20.84 -3.60 -1.06
N SER A 115 -20.08 -2.53 -0.87
CA SER A 115 -20.57 -1.16 -0.77
C SER A 115 -21.22 -0.68 -2.08
N ARG A 116 -20.62 -0.97 -3.23
CA ARG A 116 -21.19 -0.59 -4.55
C ARG A 116 -22.45 -1.38 -4.92
N LYS A 117 -22.59 -2.61 -4.43
CA LYS A 117 -23.76 -3.47 -4.66
C LYS A 117 -24.83 -3.34 -3.58
N PHE A 118 -24.70 -2.35 -2.71
CA PHE A 118 -25.58 -2.12 -1.58
C PHE A 118 -26.93 -1.56 -2.04
N THR A 119 -27.83 -2.43 -2.49
CA THR A 119 -29.20 -2.08 -2.94
C THR A 119 -30.28 -2.51 -1.94
N ASP A 120 -29.99 -3.47 -1.06
CA ASP A 120 -30.87 -3.87 0.03
C ASP A 120 -30.40 -3.23 1.35
N HIS A 121 -31.29 -2.47 1.98
CA HIS A 121 -31.05 -1.75 3.23
C HIS A 121 -31.60 -2.49 4.45
N SER A 122 -31.78 -3.82 4.35
CA SER A 122 -32.22 -4.64 5.47
C SER A 122 -31.24 -4.55 6.66
N PRO A 123 -31.73 -4.62 7.91
CA PRO A 123 -30.88 -4.61 9.10
C PRO A 123 -29.81 -5.71 9.09
N ALA A 124 -30.15 -6.88 8.55
CA ALA A 124 -29.21 -7.99 8.40
C ALA A 124 -28.07 -7.63 7.44
N ARG A 125 -28.39 -7.03 6.29
CA ARG A 125 -27.39 -6.63 5.31
C ARG A 125 -26.50 -5.47 5.81
N LEU A 126 -27.07 -4.54 6.58
CA LEU A 126 -26.31 -3.51 7.28
C LEU A 126 -25.31 -4.11 8.28
N ALA A 127 -25.74 -5.11 9.05
CA ALA A 127 -24.86 -5.79 10.01
C ALA A 127 -23.70 -6.54 9.32
N GLU A 128 -23.98 -7.21 8.20
CA GLU A 128 -22.94 -7.83 7.36
C GLU A 128 -21.93 -6.80 6.85
N LEU A 129 -22.41 -5.66 6.33
CA LEU A 129 -21.54 -4.60 5.83
C LEU A 129 -20.66 -4.01 6.94
N THR A 130 -21.22 -3.79 8.14
CA THR A 130 -20.44 -3.34 9.30
C THR A 130 -19.32 -4.33 9.64
N MET A 131 -19.64 -5.63 9.67
CA MET A 131 -18.65 -6.67 9.95
C MET A 131 -17.52 -6.69 8.92
N GLU A 132 -17.82 -6.51 7.63
CA GLU A 132 -16.77 -6.45 6.60
C GLU A 132 -15.86 -5.22 6.77
N TYR A 133 -16.41 -4.05 7.11
CA TYR A 133 -15.60 -2.87 7.43
C TYR A 133 -14.72 -3.07 8.68
N ASP A 134 -15.23 -3.75 9.72
CA ASP A 134 -14.43 -4.08 10.91
C ASP A 134 -13.26 -5.03 10.57
N LEU A 135 -13.48 -5.97 9.66
CA LEU A 135 -12.45 -6.88 9.16
C LEU A 135 -11.41 -6.15 8.30
N GLU A 136 -11.83 -5.21 7.46
CA GLU A 136 -10.92 -4.35 6.70
C GLU A 136 -10.05 -3.49 7.64
N ALA A 137 -10.66 -2.85 8.65
CA ALA A 137 -9.95 -2.06 9.65
C ALA A 137 -8.92 -2.91 10.41
N SER A 138 -9.29 -4.14 10.77
CA SER A 138 -8.39 -5.10 11.42
C SER A 138 -7.21 -5.49 10.52
N ALA A 139 -7.46 -5.69 9.23
CA ALA A 139 -6.41 -5.98 8.25
C ALA A 139 -5.45 -4.80 8.04
N LEU A 140 -6.00 -3.57 8.01
CA LEU A 140 -5.18 -2.35 7.94
C LEU A 140 -4.29 -2.19 9.18
N LEU A 141 -4.81 -2.48 10.38
CA LEU A 141 -4.01 -2.47 11.62
C LEU A 141 -2.91 -3.54 11.59
N ALA A 142 -3.20 -4.75 11.10
CA ALA A 142 -2.20 -5.80 10.93
C ALA A 142 -1.09 -5.37 9.95
N LEU A 143 -1.46 -4.71 8.84
CA LEU A 143 -0.52 -4.14 7.89
C LEU A 143 0.38 -3.08 8.55
N GLN A 144 -0.19 -2.20 9.39
CA GLN A 144 0.59 -1.22 10.15
C GLN A 144 1.62 -1.89 11.07
N HIS A 145 1.22 -2.92 11.82
CA HIS A 145 2.15 -3.66 12.67
C HIS A 145 3.26 -4.34 11.87
N ALA A 146 2.94 -4.92 10.71
CA ALA A 146 3.92 -5.56 9.83
C ALA A 146 4.92 -4.55 9.25
N VAL A 147 4.45 -3.35 8.85
CA VAL A 147 5.29 -2.24 8.42
C VAL A 147 6.25 -1.82 9.55
N GLN A 148 5.77 -1.65 10.78
CA GLN A 148 6.63 -1.32 11.92
C GLN A 148 7.67 -2.40 12.20
N ALA A 149 7.28 -3.67 12.08
CA ALA A 149 8.19 -4.79 12.28
C ALA A 149 9.27 -4.84 11.19
N TYR A 150 8.91 -4.63 9.92
CA TYR A 150 9.86 -4.59 8.81
C TYR A 150 10.84 -3.44 8.96
N ARG A 151 10.36 -2.23 9.28
CA ARG A 151 11.21 -1.05 9.54
C ARG A 151 12.32 -1.33 10.54
N LYS A 152 12.01 -2.06 11.63
CA LYS A 152 13.00 -2.40 12.65
C LYS A 152 14.09 -3.36 12.14
N ALA A 153 13.72 -4.29 11.27
CA ALA A 153 14.66 -5.24 10.66
C ALA A 153 15.37 -4.66 9.42
N ALA A 154 14.88 -3.54 8.88
CA ALA A 154 15.29 -2.95 7.61
C ALA A 154 15.28 -1.42 7.63
N PRO A 155 16.06 -0.74 8.48
CA PRO A 155 16.00 0.72 8.60
C PRO A 155 16.38 1.46 7.31
N ASP A 156 17.28 0.86 6.52
CA ASP A 156 17.77 1.34 5.23
C ASP A 156 16.73 1.30 4.10
N ALA A 157 15.61 0.61 4.31
CA ALA A 157 14.51 0.57 3.35
C ALA A 157 13.76 1.91 3.25
N GLU A 158 13.82 2.75 4.29
CA GLU A 158 13.28 4.11 4.25
C GLU A 158 14.19 5.01 3.41
N LEU A 159 13.60 5.70 2.44
CA LEU A 159 14.32 6.73 1.69
C LEU A 159 14.46 7.94 2.61
N GLU A 160 15.67 8.20 3.10
CA GLU A 160 15.93 9.43 3.85
C GLU A 160 15.58 10.65 3.00
N SER A 161 14.87 11.63 3.56
CA SER A 161 14.68 12.94 2.92
C SER A 161 15.94 13.81 2.93
N ASN A 162 17.03 13.34 3.56
CA ASN A 162 18.28 14.08 3.72
C ASN A 162 19.24 13.87 2.55
N GLY A 163 18.77 14.29 1.38
CA GLY A 163 19.56 14.49 0.17
C GLY A 163 19.16 15.76 -0.56
N ALA A 164 18.53 16.72 0.14
CA ALA A 164 18.43 18.08 -0.38
C ALA A 164 19.86 18.61 -0.52
N ALA A 165 20.38 18.50 -1.74
CA ALA A 165 21.52 19.25 -2.20
C ALA A 165 21.41 20.67 -1.64
N ARG A 166 22.28 21.00 -0.70
CA ARG A 166 22.64 22.38 -0.45
C ARG A 166 23.16 22.89 -1.80
N VAL A 167 22.29 23.60 -2.51
CA VAL A 167 22.70 24.47 -3.59
C VAL A 167 23.65 25.47 -2.94
N ALA A 168 24.94 25.28 -3.18
CA ALA A 168 25.98 26.25 -2.88
C ALA A 168 25.90 27.41 -3.88
#